data_AF-A0A927JYB3-F1
#
_entry.id   AF-A0A927JYB3-F1
#
_cell.length_a   1.000
_cell.length_b   1.000
_cell.length_c   1.000
_cell.angle_alpha   90.00
_cell.angle_beta   90.00
_cell.angle_gamma   90.00
#
_symmetry.space_group_name_H-M   'P 1'
#
loop_
_entity.id
_entity.type
_entity.pdbx_description
1 polymer ?
#
loop_
_entity_poly.entity_id
_entity_poly.type
_entity_poly.pdbx_seq_one_letter_code
_entity_poly.pdbx_strand_id
1 'polypeptide(L)'
;MSVRYNNMDMVLAPHMLWTRHGDLHVDAVTVERAGSAPKVFKIGTFKLAGLGNVALTSRTFVPQPDFNPSDPKYAEAPIGSVAR
;
A
#
# COMPACT_ATOMS: atom_id res chain seq x y z
N MET A 1 -5.29 6.50 0.93
CA MET A 1 -5.48 5.96 2.30
C MET A 1 -4.51 6.67 3.24
N SER A 2 -4.98 7.21 4.36
CA SER A 2 -4.12 7.75 5.41
C SER A 2 -3.81 6.67 6.44
N VAL A 3 -2.57 6.66 6.94
CA VAL A 3 -2.10 5.71 7.96
C VAL A 3 -1.08 6.40 8.88
N ARG A 4 -0.87 5.82 10.05
CA ARG A 4 0.28 6.07 10.91
C ARG A 4 1.18 4.84 10.90
N TYR A 5 2.43 5.02 10.47
CA TYR A 5 3.44 3.94 10.43
C TYR A 5 4.75 4.44 11.02
N ASN A 6 5.35 3.67 11.92
CA ASN A 6 6.57 4.06 12.65
C ASN A 6 6.49 5.48 13.24
N ASN A 7 5.39 5.79 13.93
CA ASN A 7 5.09 7.08 14.54
C ASN A 7 5.01 8.27 13.55
N MET A 8 4.78 7.99 12.26
CA MET A 8 4.74 9.00 11.21
C MET A 8 3.46 8.88 10.38
N ASP A 9 2.83 10.02 10.13
CA ASP A 9 1.64 10.07 9.29
C ASP A 9 2.05 9.99 7.81
N MET A 10 1.36 9.12 7.10
CA MET A 10 1.63 8.82 5.70
C MET A 10 0.32 8.75 4.92
N VAL A 11 0.39 9.12 3.65
CA VAL A 11 -0.64 8.80 2.67
C VAL A 11 -0.09 7.75 1.74
N LEU A 12 -0.81 6.63 1.65
CA LEU A 12 -0.50 5.51 0.78
C LEU A 12 -1.49 5.45 -0.38
N ALA A 13 -0.96 5.12 -1.55
CA ALA A 13 -1.66 4.69 -2.74
C ALA A 13 -1.60 3.15 -2.81
N PRO A 14 -2.62 2.42 -2.32
CA PRO A 14 -2.58 0.96 -2.18
C PRO A 14 -2.82 0.22 -3.49
N HIS A 15 -1.92 -0.67 -3.89
CA HIS A 15 -2.02 -1.44 -5.14
C HIS A 15 -2.58 -2.85 -4.93
N MET A 16 -2.19 -3.53 -3.86
CA MET A 16 -2.57 -4.91 -3.60
C MET A 16 -2.79 -5.16 -2.11
N LEU A 17 -3.84 -5.89 -1.77
CA LEU A 17 -4.10 -6.50 -0.46
C LEU A 17 -3.98 -8.02 -0.60
N TRP A 18 -3.17 -8.65 0.24
CA TRP A 18 -2.84 -10.07 0.13
C TRP A 18 -2.39 -10.65 1.48
N THR A 19 -2.49 -11.96 1.67
CA THR A 19 -1.94 -12.62 2.86
C THR A 19 -0.69 -13.45 2.54
N ARG A 20 0.17 -13.57 3.55
CA ARG A 20 1.34 -14.45 3.52
C ARG A 20 1.54 -15.05 4.90
N HIS A 21 1.52 -16.38 5.00
CA HIS A 21 1.62 -17.09 6.28
C HIS A 21 0.64 -16.58 7.35
N GLY A 22 -0.59 -16.23 6.93
CA GLY A 22 -1.65 -15.72 7.82
C GLY A 22 -1.61 -14.21 8.12
N ASP A 23 -0.52 -13.51 7.77
CA ASP A 23 -0.40 -12.07 7.96
C ASP A 23 -0.96 -11.31 6.75
N LEU A 24 -1.73 -10.25 7.01
CA LEU A 24 -2.28 -9.37 5.98
C LEU A 24 -1.28 -8.27 5.61
N HIS A 25 -1.04 -8.11 4.31
CA HIS A 25 -0.08 -7.17 3.74
C HIS A 25 -0.75 -6.27 2.70
N VAL A 26 -0.27 -5.02 2.63
CA VAL A 26 -0.63 -4.06 1.59
C VAL A 26 0.63 -3.66 0.85
N ASP A 27 0.64 -3.87 -0.46
CA ASP A 27 1.64 -3.25 -1.34
C ASP A 27 1.11 -1.88 -1.77
N ALA A 28 1.89 -0.84 -1.53
CA ALA A 28 1.47 0.54 -1.79
C ALA A 28 2.66 1.43 -2.13
N VAL A 29 2.36 2.53 -2.84
CA VAL A 29 3.29 3.65 -2.97
C VAL A 29 3.00 4.66 -1.87
N THR A 30 4.04 5.08 -1.16
CA THR A 30 3.94 6.28 -0.33
C THR A 30 3.81 7.49 -1.25
N VAL A 31 2.75 8.28 -1.08
CA VAL A 31 2.56 9.54 -1.85
C VAL A 31 2.79 10.78 -1.00
N GLU A 32 2.75 10.61 0.32
CA GLU A 32 3.06 11.65 1.28
C GLU A 32 3.62 11.02 2.56
N ARG A 33 4.60 11.68 3.15
CA ARG A 33 5.23 11.30 4.41
C ARG A 33 5.49 12.56 5.21
N ALA A 34 4.91 12.66 6.41
CA ALA A 34 5.01 13.85 7.27
C ALA A 34 4.69 15.16 6.52
N GLY A 35 3.60 15.18 5.75
CA GLY A 35 3.16 16.36 4.99
C GLY A 35 3.95 16.65 3.70
N SER A 36 5.00 15.88 3.40
CA SER A 36 5.85 16.10 2.22
C SER A 36 5.77 14.95 1.22
N ALA A 37 5.88 15.27 -0.07
CA ALA A 37 6.02 14.24 -1.11
C ALA A 37 7.34 13.46 -0.91
N PRO A 38 7.35 12.14 -1.10
CA PRO A 38 8.57 11.35 -1.00
C PRO A 38 9.51 11.64 -2.18
N LYS A 39 10.82 11.46 -1.93
CA LYS A 39 11.85 11.63 -2.97
C LYS A 39 11.83 10.51 -4.02
N VAL A 40 11.29 9.36 -3.67
CA VAL A 40 11.23 8.17 -4.53
C VAL A 40 9.82 7.58 -4.43
N PHE A 41 9.20 7.38 -5.58
CA PHE A 41 7.94 6.65 -5.69
C PHE A 41 8.24 5.21 -6.06
N LYS A 42 8.09 4.30 -5.08
CA LYS A 42 8.31 2.88 -5.24
C LYS A 42 7.24 2.11 -4.47
N ILE A 43 6.80 0.99 -5.03
CA ILE A 43 5.92 0.05 -4.33
C ILE A 43 6.69 -0.58 -3.17
N GLY A 44 6.19 -0.38 -1.95
CA GLY A 44 6.65 -1.05 -0.74
C GLY A 44 5.57 -1.94 -0.16
N THR A 45 5.97 -3.00 0.52
CA THR A 45 5.06 -3.90 1.25
C THR A 45 4.97 -3.47 2.71
N PHE A 46 3.75 -3.30 3.21
CA PHE A 46 3.43 -2.91 4.57
C PHE A 46 2.58 -4.01 5.23
N LYS A 47 2.96 -4.50 6.42
CA LYS A 47 2.05 -5.34 7.22
C LYS A 47 0.87 -4.49 7.67
N LEU A 48 -0.36 -4.91 7.38
CA LEU A 48 -1.56 -4.13 7.71
C LEU A 48 -1.70 -3.94 9.22
N ALA A 49 -1.36 -4.96 10.02
CA ALA A 49 -1.38 -4.88 11.48
C ALA A 49 -0.41 -3.83 12.05
N GLY A 50 0.61 -3.42 11.29
CA GLY A 50 1.54 -2.35 11.67
C GLY A 50 1.08 -0.95 11.27
N LEU A 51 -0.04 -0.83 10.55
CA LEU A 51 -0.60 0.44 10.12
C LEU A 51 -1.66 0.90 11.13
N GLY A 52 -1.37 1.98 11.85
CA GLY A 52 -2.33 2.64 12.74
C GLY A 52 -3.24 3.60 11.98
N ASN A 53 -4.39 3.94 12.56
CA ASN A 53 -5.32 4.96 12.06
C ASN A 53 -5.63 4.84 10.57
N VAL A 54 -5.79 3.60 10.08
CA VAL A 54 -6.07 3.32 8.68
C VAL A 54 -7.42 3.93 8.30
N ALA A 55 -7.42 4.85 7.34
CA ALA A 55 -8.64 5.46 6.84
C ALA A 55 -8.59 5.69 5.33
N LEU A 56 -9.74 5.52 4.68
CA LEU A 56 -9.92 5.93 3.29
C LEU A 56 -9.93 7.45 3.19
N THR A 57 -9.37 7.95 2.10
CA THR A 57 -9.28 9.39 1.78
C THR A 57 -9.93 9.61 0.43
N SER A 58 -10.47 10.80 0.17
CA SER A 58 -11.00 11.17 -1.16
C SER A 58 -9.94 11.27 -2.25
N ARG A 59 -8.65 11.27 -1.90
CA ARG A 59 -7.52 11.27 -2.83
C ARG A 59 -7.45 9.98 -3.64
N THR A 60 -7.64 10.09 -4.94
CA THR A 60 -7.41 9.03 -5.93
C THR A 60 -5.93 8.93 -6.33
N PHE A 61 -5.55 7.85 -7.00
CA PHE A 61 -4.22 7.68 -7.57
C PHE A 61 -4.29 6.77 -8.81
N VAL A 62 -3.28 6.87 -9.67
CA VAL A 62 -3.10 5.96 -10.81
C VAL A 62 -2.18 4.82 -10.38
N PRO A 63 -2.54 3.54 -10.61
CA PRO A 63 -1.66 2.41 -10.35
C PRO A 63 -0.31 2.56 -11.08
N GLN A 64 0.80 2.25 -10.40
CA GLN A 64 2.12 2.46 -10.98
C GLN A 64 2.32 1.53 -12.19
N PRO A 65 3.08 1.96 -13.23
CA PRO A 65 3.33 1.14 -14.41
C PRO A 65 4.02 -0.19 -14.15
N ASP A 66 4.83 -0.26 -13.08
CA ASP A 66 5.56 -1.45 -12.66
C ASP A 66 4.73 -2.37 -11.75
N PHE A 67 3.50 -1.99 -11.39
CA PHE A 67 2.61 -2.88 -10.64
C PHE A 67 2.13 -4.04 -11.52
N ASN A 68 2.51 -5.26 -11.15
CA ASN A 68 2.01 -6.50 -11.74
C ASN A 68 1.10 -7.23 -10.74
N PRO A 69 -0.23 -7.25 -10.91
CA PRO A 69 -1.14 -7.97 -10.00
C PRO A 69 -0.97 -9.49 -10.06
N SER A 70 -0.31 -10.02 -11.11
CA SER A 70 -0.03 -11.44 -11.29
C SER A 70 1.36 -11.85 -10.80
N ASP A 71 2.04 -11.00 -10.02
CA ASP A 71 3.34 -11.34 -9.42
C ASP A 71 3.21 -12.61 -8.55
N PRO A 72 4.10 -13.61 -8.73
CA PRO A 72 4.05 -14.87 -7.99
C PRO A 72 3.96 -14.72 -6.46
N LYS A 73 4.47 -13.62 -5.90
CA LYS A 73 4.39 -13.37 -4.45
C LYS A 73 2.95 -13.26 -3.93
N TYR A 74 1.98 -12.93 -4.80
CA TYR A 74 0.57 -12.84 -4.43
C TYR A 74 -0.22 -14.13 -4.65
N ALA A 75 0.37 -15.14 -5.32
CA ALA A 75 -0.36 -16.29 -5.86
C ALA A 75 -1.04 -17.16 -4.79
N GLU A 76 -0.51 -17.19 -3.57
CA GLU A 76 -1.05 -18.00 -2.48
C GLU A 76 -2.44 -17.51 -2.03
N ALA A 77 -2.59 -16.21 -1.82
CA ALA A 77 -3.79 -15.65 -1.22
C ALA A 77 -3.98 -14.15 -1.54
N PRO A 78 -4.32 -13.81 -2.79
CA PRO A 78 -4.71 -12.46 -3.15
C PRO A 78 -6.10 -12.13 -2.56
N ILE A 79 -6.27 -10.92 -2.03
CA ILE A 79 -7.57 -10.46 -1.51
C ILE A 79 -8.18 -9.42 -2.43
N GLY A 80 -7.38 -8.46 -2.90
CA GLY A 80 -7.87 -7.46 -3.83
C GLY A 80 -6.75 -6.62 -4.42
N SER A 81 -6.85 -6.34 -5.71
CA SER A 81 -5.95 -5.46 -6.45
C SER A 81 -6.72 -4.28 -7.03
N VAL A 82 -6.04 -3.15 -7.21
CA VAL A 82 -6.55 -2.10 -8.08
C VAL A 82 -6.41 -2.49 -9.55
N ALA A 83 -7.46 -2.25 -10.33
CA ALA A 83 -7.39 -2.32 -11.78
C ALA A 83 -6.92 -0.97 -12.34
N ARG A 84 -6.31 -1.00 -13.53
CA ARG A 84 -6.08 0.20 -14.32
C ARG A 84 -7.34 0.61 -15.06
#